data_AF-A0A368B054-F1
#
_entry.id   AF-A0A368B054-F1
#
_cell.length_a   1.000
_cell.length_b   1.000
_cell.length_c   1.000
_cell.angle_alpha   90.00
_cell.angle_beta   90.00
_cell.angle_gamma   90.00
#
_symmetry.space_group_name_H-M   'P 1'
#
loop_
_entity.id
_entity.type
_entity.pdbx_description
1 polymer ?
#
loop_
_entity_poly.entity_id
_entity_poly.type
_entity_poly.pdbx_seq_one_letter_code
_entity_poly.pdbx_strand_id
1 'polypeptide(L)'
;MGNKKRSPFYDNSLLLLGITFCLWVITIIDQNTPNWNLTLNYGIKPKIISGILGIFTAPLIHINYSHLIGNTLPFMALAGMVLMNGRRKFIFTSIFSALFAGIGIWIFGATGSIHTGSSTLIFSYLGFLLIQAWLVRSLLTGFLAILSITLYGTLLLTLLINQDGISWHGHIFGFLGGLISAILIISSPSKKKRKAIIKID
;
A
#
# COMPACT_ATOMS: atom_id res chain seq x y z
N MET A 1 -13.81 37.53 -2.09
CA MET A 1 -14.17 36.26 -2.77
C MET A 1 -14.06 35.12 -1.76
N GLY A 2 -15.18 34.52 -1.35
CA GLY A 2 -15.19 33.45 -0.34
C GLY A 2 -14.45 32.21 -0.84
N ASN A 3 -13.48 31.73 -0.07
CA ASN A 3 -12.67 30.55 -0.38
C ASN A 3 -13.60 29.32 -0.36
N LYS A 4 -14.14 28.91 -1.52
CA LYS A 4 -14.96 27.68 -1.63
C LYS A 4 -14.10 26.51 -1.15
N LYS A 5 -14.45 25.92 -0.01
CA LYS A 5 -13.79 24.71 0.48
C LYS A 5 -13.93 23.61 -0.57
N ARG A 6 -12.81 23.05 -0.99
CA ARG A 6 -12.75 21.92 -1.93
C ARG A 6 -13.47 20.70 -1.32
N SER A 7 -14.06 19.86 -2.16
CA SER A 7 -14.71 18.63 -1.69
C SER A 7 -13.66 17.59 -1.26
N PRO A 8 -13.96 16.75 -0.26
CA PRO A 8 -13.04 15.68 0.16
C PRO A 8 -12.68 14.71 -0.98
N PHE A 9 -13.61 14.49 -1.91
CA PHE A 9 -13.37 13.69 -3.11
C PHE A 9 -12.27 14.30 -3.97
N TYR A 10 -12.40 15.59 -4.31
CA TYR A 10 -11.41 16.31 -5.11
C TYR A 10 -10.01 16.27 -4.48
N ASP A 11 -9.91 16.54 -3.18
CA ASP A 11 -8.61 16.53 -2.50
C ASP A 11 -7.99 15.12 -2.44
N ASN A 12 -8.81 14.07 -2.31
CA ASN A 12 -8.32 12.69 -2.33
C ASN A 12 -7.89 12.25 -3.74
N SER A 13 -8.60 12.69 -4.79
CA SER A 13 -8.19 12.46 -6.18
C SER A 13 -6.85 13.15 -6.47
N LEU A 14 -6.67 14.40 -6.04
CA LEU A 14 -5.40 15.10 -6.18
C LEU A 14 -4.26 14.41 -5.42
N LEU A 15 -4.51 13.94 -4.21
CA LEU A 15 -3.52 13.17 -3.44
C LEU A 15 -3.09 11.91 -4.20
N LEU A 16 -4.06 11.12 -4.68
CA LEU A 16 -3.77 9.88 -5.39
C LEU A 16 -3.02 10.13 -6.69
N LEU A 17 -3.49 11.08 -7.50
CA LEU A 17 -2.82 11.48 -8.74
C LEU A 17 -1.42 12.03 -8.48
N GLY A 18 -1.24 12.81 -7.41
CA GLY A 18 0.07 13.32 -7.01
C GLY A 18 1.04 12.21 -6.63
N ILE A 19 0.60 11.21 -5.85
CA ILE A 19 1.43 10.04 -5.52
C ILE A 19 1.79 9.27 -6.78
N THR A 20 0.83 8.94 -7.63
CA THR A 20 1.07 8.23 -8.89
C THR A 20 2.03 9.01 -9.79
N PHE A 21 1.84 10.32 -9.93
CA PHE A 21 2.74 11.19 -10.67
C PHE A 21 4.17 11.15 -10.13
N CYS A 22 4.34 11.21 -8.79
CA CYS A 22 5.66 11.07 -8.18
C CYS A 22 6.32 9.72 -8.51
N LEU A 23 5.57 8.61 -8.50
CA LEU A 23 6.12 7.30 -8.90
C LEU A 23 6.64 7.32 -10.34
N TRP A 24 5.88 7.93 -11.26
CA TRP A 24 6.31 8.11 -12.65
C TRP A 24 7.55 8.98 -12.79
N VAL A 25 7.60 10.13 -12.10
CA VAL A 25 8.77 11.02 -12.13
C VAL A 25 10.01 10.30 -11.59
N ILE A 26 9.90 9.60 -10.46
CA ILE A 26 11.01 8.85 -9.87
C ILE A 26 11.54 7.80 -10.86
N THR A 27 10.66 6.99 -11.46
CA THR A 27 11.07 5.97 -12.43
C THR A 27 11.64 6.58 -13.71
N ILE A 28 11.07 7.68 -14.23
CA ILE A 28 11.62 8.35 -15.41
C ILE A 28 13.04 8.86 -15.13
N ILE A 29 13.26 9.51 -13.99
CA ILE A 29 14.59 10.02 -13.63
C ILE A 29 15.60 8.87 -13.50
N ASP A 30 15.23 7.81 -12.76
CA ASP A 30 16.12 6.65 -12.54
C ASP A 30 16.50 5.97 -13.86
N GLN A 31 15.53 5.70 -14.73
CA GLN A 31 15.77 4.97 -15.99
C GLN A 31 16.49 5.79 -17.05
N ASN A 32 16.53 7.13 -16.93
CA ASN A 32 17.19 8.02 -17.91
C ASN A 32 18.47 8.65 -17.36
N THR A 33 18.89 8.35 -16.13
CA THR A 33 20.16 8.88 -15.61
C THR A 33 21.22 7.78 -15.56
N PRO A 34 22.30 7.88 -16.36
CA PRO A 34 23.35 6.88 -16.38
C PRO A 34 23.96 6.66 -14.99
N ASN A 35 24.22 5.40 -14.65
CA ASN A 35 24.79 4.97 -13.36
C ASN A 35 23.91 5.27 -12.12
N TRP A 36 22.74 5.88 -12.29
CA TRP A 36 21.73 5.95 -11.26
C TRP A 36 20.98 4.63 -11.25
N ASN A 37 21.03 3.91 -10.13
CA ASN A 37 20.26 2.68 -9.95
C ASN A 37 19.59 2.70 -8.58
N LEU A 38 18.43 3.34 -8.50
CA LEU A 38 17.64 3.43 -7.27
C LEU A 38 17.26 2.05 -6.74
N THR A 39 16.97 1.08 -7.62
CA THR A 39 16.70 -0.30 -7.20
C THR A 39 17.88 -0.87 -6.42
N LEU A 40 19.09 -0.79 -6.97
CA LEU A 40 20.29 -1.33 -6.32
C LEU A 40 20.66 -0.56 -5.05
N ASN A 41 20.46 0.75 -5.03
CA ASN A 41 20.91 1.60 -3.92
C ASN A 41 19.91 1.70 -2.77
N TYR A 42 18.60 1.64 -3.08
CA TYR A 42 17.51 1.92 -2.16
C TYR A 42 16.38 0.87 -2.20
N GLY A 43 16.62 -0.29 -2.81
CA GLY A 43 15.73 -1.44 -2.65
C GLY A 43 15.93 -2.17 -1.33
N ILE A 44 14.93 -2.96 -0.92
CA ILE A 44 15.08 -3.83 0.25
C ILE A 44 15.99 -5.00 -0.14
N LYS A 45 17.12 -5.13 0.55
CA LYS A 45 18.05 -6.26 0.42
C LYS A 45 17.93 -7.15 1.65
N PRO A 46 17.35 -8.36 1.52
CA PRO A 46 17.12 -9.22 2.66
C PRO A 46 18.41 -9.54 3.42
N LYS A 47 18.35 -9.46 4.75
CA LYS A 47 19.43 -9.83 5.68
C LYS A 47 20.73 -9.03 5.54
N ILE A 48 20.68 -7.88 4.84
CA ILE A 48 21.81 -6.96 4.66
C ILE A 48 21.48 -5.64 5.35
N ILE A 49 22.40 -5.13 6.20
CA ILE A 49 22.19 -3.91 6.99
C ILE A 49 21.90 -2.70 6.10
N SER A 50 22.68 -2.51 5.02
CA SER A 50 22.44 -1.42 4.07
C SER A 50 21.09 -1.52 3.34
N GLY A 51 20.46 -2.71 3.34
CA GLY A 51 19.13 -2.95 2.76
C GLY A 51 17.97 -2.46 3.62
N ILE A 52 18.19 -2.09 4.88
CA ILE A 52 17.14 -1.61 5.80
C ILE A 52 16.53 -0.29 5.30
N LEU A 53 17.32 0.58 4.69
CA LEU A 53 16.83 1.83 4.10
C LEU A 53 15.75 1.58 3.04
N GLY A 54 15.83 0.43 2.37
CA GLY A 54 14.82 -0.03 1.42
C GLY A 54 13.42 -0.16 2.00
N ILE A 55 13.27 -0.43 3.31
CA ILE A 55 11.96 -0.59 3.95
C ILE A 55 11.09 0.67 3.76
N PHE A 56 11.71 1.84 3.72
CA PHE A 56 11.02 3.13 3.59
C PHE A 56 10.87 3.58 2.14
N THR A 57 11.79 3.16 1.27
CA THR A 57 11.97 3.73 -0.08
C THR A 57 11.50 2.80 -1.20
N ALA A 58 11.57 1.49 -0.99
CA ALA A 58 11.21 0.47 -1.98
C ALA A 58 9.81 0.63 -2.58
N PRO A 59 8.75 1.02 -1.84
CA PRO A 59 7.43 1.24 -2.44
C PRO A 59 7.38 2.34 -3.51
N LEU A 60 8.37 3.24 -3.53
CA LEU A 60 8.46 4.36 -4.46
C LEU A 60 9.30 4.05 -5.72
N ILE A 61 10.09 2.99 -5.68
CA ILE A 61 11.09 2.67 -6.70
C ILE A 61 10.54 1.54 -7.57
N HIS A 62 10.74 1.60 -8.89
CA HIS A 62 10.37 0.52 -9.80
C HIS A 62 11.54 0.20 -10.72
N ILE A 63 11.83 -1.10 -10.87
CA ILE A 63 12.97 -1.66 -11.63
C ILE A 63 13.00 -1.18 -13.10
N ASN A 64 11.84 -1.00 -13.71
CA ASN A 64 11.68 -0.53 -15.08
C ASN A 64 10.26 0.01 -15.33
N TYR A 65 10.03 0.54 -16.52
CA TYR A 65 8.73 1.04 -16.95
C TYR A 65 7.63 -0.02 -16.90
N SER A 66 7.89 -1.24 -17.36
CA SER A 66 6.90 -2.32 -17.36
C SER A 66 6.40 -2.65 -15.95
N HIS A 67 7.32 -2.64 -14.97
CA HIS A 67 6.98 -2.84 -13.56
C HIS A 67 6.09 -1.70 -13.04
N LEU A 68 6.41 -0.44 -13.34
CA LEU A 68 5.59 0.71 -12.95
C LEU A 68 4.21 0.71 -13.63
N ILE A 69 4.14 0.42 -14.93
CA ILE A 69 2.89 0.35 -15.69
C ILE A 69 1.99 -0.73 -15.09
N GLY A 70 2.54 -1.92 -14.84
CA GLY A 70 1.81 -3.03 -14.23
C GLY A 70 1.29 -2.71 -12.81
N ASN A 71 1.91 -1.77 -12.11
CA ASN A 71 1.49 -1.34 -10.77
C ASN A 71 0.55 -0.14 -10.78
N THR A 72 0.58 0.71 -11.81
CA THR A 72 -0.14 2.00 -11.83
C THR A 72 -1.65 1.81 -11.66
N LEU A 73 -2.28 0.99 -12.51
CA LEU A 73 -3.73 0.82 -12.49
C LEU A 73 -4.24 0.11 -11.22
N PRO A 74 -3.67 -1.05 -10.79
CA PRO A 74 -4.07 -1.68 -9.54
C PRO A 74 -3.85 -0.78 -8.32
N PHE A 75 -2.74 -0.04 -8.28
CA PHE A 75 -2.47 0.92 -7.21
C PHE A 75 -3.55 1.99 -7.14
N MET A 76 -3.82 2.68 -8.26
CA MET A 76 -4.82 3.75 -8.29
C MET A 76 -6.21 3.25 -7.91
N ALA A 77 -6.62 2.09 -8.44
CA ALA A 77 -7.94 1.54 -8.15
C ALA A 77 -8.09 1.18 -6.66
N LEU A 78 -7.17 0.36 -6.12
CA LEU A 78 -7.29 -0.12 -4.74
C LEU A 78 -7.01 0.99 -3.71
N ALA A 79 -6.02 1.85 -3.94
CA ALA A 79 -5.76 3.00 -3.09
C ALA A 79 -6.95 3.97 -3.08
N GLY A 80 -7.58 4.19 -4.24
CA GLY A 80 -8.80 4.97 -4.37
C GLY A 80 -9.95 4.41 -3.54
N MET A 81 -10.19 3.10 -3.59
CA MET A 81 -11.20 2.43 -2.77
C MET A 81 -10.91 2.56 -1.26
N VAL A 82 -9.64 2.47 -0.85
CA VAL A 82 -9.26 2.71 0.56
C VAL A 82 -9.45 4.19 0.94
N LEU A 83 -9.16 5.14 0.05
CA LEU A 83 -9.40 6.57 0.26
C LEU A 83 -10.89 6.90 0.42
N MET A 84 -11.79 6.19 -0.27
CA MET A 84 -13.25 6.30 -0.08
C MET A 84 -13.67 5.96 1.36
N ASN A 85 -12.88 5.15 2.07
CA ASN A 85 -13.09 4.82 3.47
C ASN A 85 -12.49 5.84 4.46
N GLY A 86 -11.76 6.84 3.95
CA GLY A 86 -11.21 7.97 4.67
C GLY A 86 -9.69 8.07 4.58
N ARG A 87 -9.19 9.30 4.40
CA ARG A 87 -7.75 9.61 4.25
C ARG A 87 -6.89 9.05 5.38
N ARG A 88 -7.39 9.08 6.62
CA ARG A 88 -6.67 8.52 7.78
C ARG A 88 -6.41 7.02 7.63
N LYS A 89 -7.39 6.27 7.11
CA LYS A 89 -7.24 4.82 6.89
C LYS A 89 -6.22 4.56 5.78
N PHE A 90 -6.31 5.28 4.68
CA PHE A 90 -5.32 5.20 3.59
C PHE A 90 -3.89 5.45 4.08
N ILE A 91 -3.64 6.58 4.77
CA ILE A 91 -2.29 6.92 5.24
C ILE A 91 -1.78 5.86 6.22
N PHE A 92 -2.59 5.49 7.21
CA PHE A 92 -2.21 4.49 8.21
C PHE A 92 -1.90 3.14 7.58
N THR A 93 -2.80 2.61 6.73
CA THR A 93 -2.61 1.33 6.05
C THR A 93 -1.39 1.36 5.15
N SER A 94 -1.12 2.46 4.45
CA SER A 94 0.05 2.58 3.58
C SER A 94 1.35 2.54 4.37
N ILE A 95 1.47 3.38 5.41
CA ILE A 95 2.68 3.45 6.23
C ILE A 95 2.89 2.16 7.01
N PHE A 96 1.85 1.67 7.69
CA PHE A 96 1.93 0.44 8.47
C PHE A 96 2.33 -0.74 7.60
N SER A 97 1.67 -0.92 6.45
CA SER A 97 1.93 -2.07 5.58
C SER A 97 3.29 -1.98 4.90
N ALA A 98 3.74 -0.78 4.50
CA ALA A 98 5.10 -0.59 3.98
C ALA A 98 6.17 -1.02 4.99
N LEU A 99 6.02 -0.61 6.26
CA LEU A 99 6.95 -0.99 7.32
C LEU A 99 6.86 -2.48 7.66
N PHE A 100 5.65 -2.97 7.92
CA PHE A 100 5.40 -4.37 8.28
C PHE A 100 5.92 -5.31 7.20
N ALA A 101 5.57 -5.03 5.94
CA ALA A 101 6.01 -5.85 4.83
C ALA A 101 7.48 -5.66 4.50
N GLY A 102 8.02 -4.44 4.61
CA GLY A 102 9.44 -4.21 4.41
C GLY A 102 10.30 -4.98 5.43
N ILE A 103 9.89 -5.00 6.69
CA ILE A 103 10.51 -5.82 7.74
C ILE A 103 10.38 -7.31 7.41
N GLY A 104 9.18 -7.76 7.01
CA GLY A 104 8.96 -9.15 6.59
C GLY A 104 9.85 -9.57 5.42
N ILE A 105 9.96 -8.74 4.38
CA ILE A 105 10.86 -8.96 3.25
C ILE A 105 12.31 -9.01 3.73
N TRP A 106 12.73 -8.09 4.60
CA TRP A 106 14.12 -8.02 5.06
C TRP A 106 14.54 -9.27 5.85
N ILE A 107 13.64 -9.81 6.69
CA ILE A 107 13.89 -11.00 7.50
C ILE A 107 13.80 -12.28 6.67
N PHE A 108 12.73 -12.44 5.90
CA PHE A 108 12.36 -13.72 5.29
C PHE A 108 12.72 -13.83 3.81
N GLY A 109 13.00 -12.71 3.13
CA GLY A 109 13.36 -12.69 1.72
C GLY A 109 14.63 -13.48 1.40
N ALA A 110 14.73 -13.91 0.14
CA ALA A 110 15.87 -14.65 -0.36
C ALA A 110 17.15 -13.80 -0.32
N THR A 111 18.28 -14.39 0.07
CA THR A 111 19.56 -13.67 0.02
C THR A 111 19.96 -13.40 -1.43
N GLY A 112 20.50 -12.22 -1.71
CA GLY A 112 20.89 -11.80 -3.06
C GLY A 112 19.75 -11.24 -3.91
N SER A 113 18.50 -11.24 -3.43
CA SER A 113 17.41 -10.54 -4.09
C SER A 113 17.34 -9.07 -3.68
N ILE A 114 16.68 -8.26 -4.51
CA ILE A 114 16.35 -6.86 -4.22
C ILE A 114 14.87 -6.65 -4.50
N HIS A 115 14.15 -6.09 -3.53
CA HIS A 115 12.72 -5.87 -3.64
C HIS A 115 12.39 -4.38 -3.70
N THR A 116 11.58 -4.02 -4.69
CA THR A 116 11.07 -2.67 -4.94
C THR A 116 9.65 -2.77 -5.53
N GLY A 117 8.99 -1.63 -5.67
CA GLY A 117 7.69 -1.50 -6.32
C GLY A 117 6.56 -1.28 -5.33
N SER A 118 5.51 -0.63 -5.81
CA SER A 118 4.32 -0.33 -5.02
C SER A 118 3.39 -1.54 -4.81
N SER A 119 3.72 -2.69 -5.40
CA SER A 119 2.97 -3.95 -5.28
C SER A 119 2.71 -4.39 -3.83
N THR A 120 3.65 -4.18 -2.91
CA THR A 120 3.41 -4.41 -1.48
C THR A 120 2.20 -3.62 -0.95
N LEU A 121 2.04 -2.37 -1.39
CA LEU A 121 0.88 -1.55 -1.04
C LEU A 121 -0.39 -2.03 -1.75
N ILE A 122 -0.31 -2.44 -3.02
CA ILE A 122 -1.44 -3.02 -3.78
C ILE A 122 -2.03 -4.21 -3.03
N PHE A 123 -1.18 -5.18 -2.64
CA PHE A 123 -1.61 -6.35 -1.86
C PHE A 123 -2.17 -5.94 -0.49
N SER A 124 -1.59 -4.93 0.16
CA SER A 124 -2.11 -4.41 1.43
C SER A 124 -3.49 -3.79 1.30
N TYR A 125 -3.76 -3.04 0.24
CA TYR A 125 -5.08 -2.45 0.02
C TYR A 125 -6.11 -3.52 -0.29
N LEU A 126 -5.74 -4.56 -1.04
CA LEU A 126 -6.61 -5.71 -1.27
C LEU A 126 -6.97 -6.38 0.06
N GLY A 127 -5.98 -6.78 0.88
CA GLY A 127 -6.22 -7.38 2.19
C GLY A 127 -7.07 -6.49 3.11
N PHE A 128 -6.77 -5.19 3.15
CA PHE A 128 -7.52 -4.21 3.92
C PHE A 128 -9.00 -4.17 3.54
N LEU A 129 -9.31 -4.06 2.23
CA LEU A 129 -10.69 -3.96 1.73
C LEU A 129 -11.48 -5.23 2.04
N LEU A 130 -10.85 -6.40 1.86
CA LEU A 130 -11.47 -7.69 2.16
C LEU A 130 -11.88 -7.78 3.63
N ILE A 131 -10.94 -7.60 4.57
CA ILE A 131 -11.25 -7.75 6.00
C ILE A 131 -12.17 -6.63 6.50
N GLN A 132 -12.08 -5.42 5.92
CA GLN A 132 -12.94 -4.31 6.30
C GLN A 132 -14.42 -4.62 6.07
N ALA A 133 -14.78 -5.32 5.00
CA ALA A 133 -16.17 -5.71 4.75
C ALA A 133 -16.74 -6.56 5.90
N TRP A 134 -15.94 -7.48 6.44
CA TRP A 134 -16.31 -8.33 7.57
C TRP A 134 -16.41 -7.58 8.89
N LEU A 135 -15.53 -6.59 9.11
CA LEU A 135 -15.45 -5.80 10.34
C LEU A 135 -16.54 -4.72 10.42
N VAL A 136 -16.77 -3.99 9.33
CA VAL A 136 -17.69 -2.84 9.31
C VAL A 136 -19.11 -3.22 8.91
N ARG A 137 -19.28 -4.24 8.05
CA ARG A 137 -20.58 -4.80 7.64
C ARG A 137 -21.55 -3.75 7.08
N SER A 138 -21.05 -2.81 6.28
CA SER A 138 -21.87 -1.82 5.57
C SER A 138 -21.99 -2.13 4.07
N LEU A 139 -23.05 -1.64 3.42
CA LEU A 139 -23.23 -1.78 1.97
C LEU A 139 -22.03 -1.28 1.17
N LEU A 140 -21.48 -0.11 1.55
CA LEU A 140 -20.31 0.46 0.89
C LEU A 140 -19.09 -0.45 1.02
N THR A 141 -18.78 -0.94 2.22
CA THR A 141 -17.61 -1.80 2.44
C THR A 141 -17.76 -3.16 1.75
N GLY A 142 -18.97 -3.72 1.72
CA GLY A 142 -19.26 -4.95 0.97
C GLY A 142 -19.07 -4.75 -0.54
N PHE A 143 -19.62 -3.67 -1.09
CA PHE A 143 -19.46 -3.31 -2.51
C PHE A 143 -17.98 -3.15 -2.89
N LEU A 144 -17.21 -2.40 -2.10
CA LEU A 144 -15.79 -2.18 -2.38
C LEU A 144 -14.97 -3.48 -2.31
N ALA A 145 -15.27 -4.37 -1.36
CA ALA A 145 -14.62 -5.67 -1.29
C ALA A 145 -14.93 -6.53 -2.52
N ILE A 146 -16.20 -6.65 -2.91
CA ILE A 146 -16.61 -7.38 -4.13
C ILE A 146 -15.91 -6.80 -5.36
N LEU A 147 -15.98 -5.48 -5.53
CA LEU A 147 -15.34 -4.79 -6.65
C LEU A 147 -13.82 -5.04 -6.69
N SER A 148 -13.16 -5.02 -5.53
CA SER A 148 -11.72 -5.31 -5.44
C SER A 148 -11.37 -6.74 -5.85
N ILE A 149 -12.19 -7.74 -5.47
CA ILE A 149 -12.00 -9.14 -5.89
C ILE A 149 -12.26 -9.29 -7.38
N THR A 150 -13.34 -8.69 -7.89
CA THR A 150 -13.69 -8.80 -9.31
C THR A 150 -12.58 -8.25 -10.21
N LEU A 151 -11.99 -7.11 -9.84
CA LEU A 151 -10.96 -6.46 -10.65
C LEU A 151 -9.56 -7.04 -10.42
N TYR A 152 -9.23 -7.43 -9.18
CA TYR A 152 -7.84 -7.74 -8.78
C TYR A 152 -7.71 -9.02 -7.94
N GLY A 153 -8.76 -9.83 -7.80
CA GLY A 153 -8.72 -11.07 -7.03
C GLY A 153 -7.73 -12.11 -7.57
N THR A 154 -7.43 -12.07 -8.87
CA THR A 154 -6.40 -12.93 -9.49
C THR A 154 -5.00 -12.68 -8.93
N LEU A 155 -4.73 -11.48 -8.38
CA LEU A 155 -3.47 -11.22 -7.65
C LEU A 155 -3.30 -12.15 -6.46
N LEU A 156 -4.40 -12.60 -5.81
CA LEU A 156 -4.30 -13.54 -4.69
C LEU A 156 -3.74 -14.90 -5.12
N LEU A 157 -3.91 -15.29 -6.39
CA LEU A 157 -3.35 -16.54 -6.89
C LEU A 157 -1.81 -16.50 -6.94
N THR A 158 -1.20 -15.31 -7.08
CA THR A 158 0.26 -15.16 -7.06
C THR A 158 0.83 -15.36 -5.65
N LEU A 159 0.00 -15.36 -4.61
CA LEU A 159 0.44 -15.74 -3.25
C LEU A 159 0.67 -17.26 -3.13
N LEU A 160 0.01 -18.06 -3.98
CA LEU A 160 0.11 -19.53 -3.94
C LEU A 160 1.33 -20.06 -4.69
N ILE A 161 1.78 -19.34 -5.72
CA ILE A 161 2.87 -19.76 -6.60
C ILE A 161 4.00 -18.75 -6.51
N ASN A 162 5.12 -19.15 -5.91
CA ASN A 162 6.34 -18.36 -5.94
C ASN A 162 6.93 -18.37 -7.36
N GLN A 163 7.20 -17.19 -7.91
CA GLN A 163 7.75 -17.02 -9.25
C GLN A 163 9.03 -16.18 -9.18
N ASP A 164 10.03 -16.57 -9.96
CA ASP A 164 11.28 -15.84 -10.04
C ASP A 164 11.06 -14.42 -10.57
N GLY A 165 11.80 -13.46 -10.01
CA GLY A 165 11.67 -12.05 -10.35
C GLY A 165 10.48 -11.33 -9.70
N ILE A 166 9.62 -12.05 -8.95
CA ILE A 166 8.51 -11.46 -8.20
C ILE A 166 8.89 -11.31 -6.72
N SER A 167 8.52 -10.18 -6.10
CA SER A 167 8.62 -9.99 -4.65
C SER A 167 7.53 -10.77 -3.91
N TRP A 168 7.55 -12.10 -4.01
CA TRP A 168 6.53 -12.97 -3.42
C TRP A 168 6.35 -12.76 -1.91
N HIS A 169 7.47 -12.66 -1.17
CA HIS A 169 7.45 -12.28 0.26
C HIS A 169 6.78 -10.92 0.46
N GLY A 170 7.06 -9.95 -0.40
CA GLY A 170 6.45 -8.63 -0.33
C GLY A 170 4.95 -8.62 -0.58
N HIS A 171 4.45 -9.55 -1.42
CA HIS A 171 3.01 -9.71 -1.67
C HIS A 171 2.30 -10.33 -0.47
N ILE A 172 2.87 -11.38 0.12
CA ILE A 172 2.31 -12.02 1.32
C ILE A 172 2.31 -11.04 2.49
N PHE A 173 3.45 -10.46 2.83
CA PHE A 173 3.51 -9.54 3.97
C PHE A 173 2.75 -8.24 3.69
N GLY A 174 2.66 -7.81 2.42
CA GLY A 174 1.77 -6.72 2.01
C GLY A 174 0.32 -7.04 2.34
N PHE A 175 -0.18 -8.18 1.88
CA PHE A 175 -1.54 -8.64 2.14
C PHE A 175 -1.85 -8.76 3.64
N LEU A 176 -0.97 -9.42 4.40
CA LEU A 176 -1.09 -9.54 5.85
C LEU A 176 -1.04 -8.18 6.55
N GLY A 177 -0.16 -7.26 6.12
CA GLY A 177 -0.09 -5.89 6.61
C GLY A 177 -1.41 -5.14 6.40
N GLY A 178 -2.04 -5.36 5.24
CA GLY A 178 -3.39 -4.90 4.93
C GLY A 178 -4.43 -5.38 5.94
N LEU A 179 -4.49 -6.69 6.15
CA LEU A 179 -5.41 -7.32 7.11
C LEU A 179 -5.23 -6.76 8.53
N ILE A 180 -3.99 -6.75 9.00
CA ILE A 180 -3.64 -6.29 10.35
C ILE A 180 -3.93 -4.79 10.50
N SER A 181 -3.56 -3.97 9.52
CA SER A 181 -3.80 -2.52 9.60
C SER A 181 -5.28 -2.19 9.70
N ALA A 182 -6.14 -2.91 8.98
CA ALA A 182 -7.59 -2.75 9.05
C ALA A 182 -8.12 -3.08 10.45
N ILE A 183 -7.70 -4.22 11.02
CA ILE A 183 -8.07 -4.63 12.37
C ILE A 183 -7.68 -3.54 13.38
N LEU A 184 -6.45 -3.03 13.31
CA LEU A 184 -5.94 -2.02 14.23
C LEU A 184 -6.71 -0.68 14.14
N ILE A 185 -6.94 -0.18 12.93
CA ILE A 185 -7.55 1.16 12.77
C ILE A 185 -9.07 1.15 12.88
N ILE A 186 -9.74 0.06 12.54
CA ILE A 186 -11.21 -0.06 12.61
C ILE A 186 -11.65 -0.42 14.03
N SER A 187 -10.89 -1.27 14.73
CA SER A 187 -11.23 -1.69 16.10
C SER A 187 -10.86 -0.66 17.16
N SER A 188 -10.17 0.42 16.78
CA SER A 188 -9.80 1.50 17.71
C SER A 188 -11.07 2.15 18.30
N PRO A 189 -11.27 2.15 19.64
CA PRO A 189 -12.46 2.73 20.26
C PRO A 189 -12.64 4.17 19.80
N SER A 190 -13.78 4.48 19.18
CA SER A 190 -14.05 5.83 18.71
C SER A 190 -13.84 6.84 19.86
N LYS A 191 -13.21 7.99 19.59
CA LYS A 191 -13.06 9.09 20.57
C LYS A 191 -14.41 9.50 21.21
N LYS A 192 -15.53 9.20 20.55
CA LYS A 192 -16.90 9.38 21.08
C LYS A 192 -17.17 8.53 22.33
N LYS A 193 -16.69 7.29 22.42
CA LYS A 193 -16.80 6.46 23.63
C LYS A 193 -15.90 6.96 24.77
N ARG A 194 -14.68 7.42 24.48
CA ARG A 194 -13.78 7.99 25.52
C ARG A 194 -14.35 9.24 26.21
N LYS A 195 -15.00 10.14 25.47
CA LYS A 195 -15.63 11.34 26.06
C LYS A 195 -16.89 11.03 26.89
N ALA A 196 -17.59 9.93 26.61
CA ALA A 196 -18.74 9.50 27.41
C ALA A 196 -18.31 8.92 28.77
N ILE A 197 -17.17 8.22 28.81
CA ILE A 197 -16.62 7.65 30.04
C ILE A 197 -16.11 8.76 30.98
N ILE A 198 -15.40 9.76 30.46
CA ILE A 198 -14.82 10.86 31.25
C ILE A 198 -15.88 11.87 31.77
N LYS A 199 -17.14 11.77 31.33
CA LYS A 199 -18.25 12.65 31.77
C LYS A 199 -19.12 12.05 32.87
N ILE A 200 -18.83 10.82 33.29
CA ILE A 200 -19.59 10.10 34.34
C ILE A 200 -18.84 10.16 35.68
N ASP A 201 -17.64 10.72 35.70
CA ASP A 201 -16.85 11.07 36.89
C ASP A 201 -16.95 12.59 37.16
#